data_AF-A0A8C9KD09-F1
#
_entry.id   AF-A0A8C9KD09-F1
#
_cell.length_a   1.000
_cell.length_b   1.000
_cell.length_c   1.000
_cell.angle_alpha   90.00
_cell.angle_beta   90.00
_cell.angle_gamma   90.00
#
_symmetry.space_group_name_H-M   'P 1'
#
loop_
_entity.id
_entity.type
_entity.pdbx_description
1 polymer ?
#
loop_
_entity_poly.entity_id
_entity_poly.type
_entity_poly.pdbx_seq_one_letter_code
_entity_poly.pdbx_strand_id
1 'polypeptide(L)'
;MGERLDDYEEELEITLEQEDYEDPDVPVFQVEEPVDELRPVGLQVYVELHELVMDGKNQELRWVEVAHWMRLEENLGEDGTWGCPHLSYLTFRSLLELQRAFAKGAVLLDLPETSLAGVANQLLDRFIYEDLIRPDDRETLLRILLLQHSHARDLEDLGGMKPTVVTSSGNPSEPLLSQQQPSLETKLFCKGEKDIEEHSASGILEKIPPDSEATLVLVGKELPPASGVLTSIPLPQKLSVPKGLSVSNSSVRGWIIHPLGLYSPFPIWMMFASILPALLVFILIFLESQITTLLISKPERKMVKGSGFHLDLLLIIGMGGVGALFGLPWLSATTVRSITHANALTVMVKDSTPGAAPQIQSVREQRISGLLVAVLVGVSILMGPILSLIPLAVLFGIFLYMGVTSLSGIQLFDRLLLLFKPPKYHPVVPYVKRVKTWRMHLFTSIQIICLVVLWVVKSFQAISLILPFILILTVPLRRLLLPLIFRERELKCLDADDAKPNFDEEEGQDEYNEAPMPV
;
A
#
# COMPACT_ATOMS: atom_id res chain seq x y z
N MET A 1 49.40 -15.13 -15.41
CA MET A 1 49.29 -14.03 -14.43
C MET A 1 47.90 -14.13 -13.84
N GLY A 2 47.70 -15.14 -13.01
CA GLY A 2 46.42 -15.61 -12.51
C GLY A 2 46.66 -16.34 -11.20
N GLU A 3 47.27 -15.62 -10.25
CA GLU A 3 47.62 -16.09 -8.89
C GLU A 3 47.64 -14.87 -7.95
N ARG A 4 46.53 -14.13 -7.84
CA ARG A 4 46.47 -13.03 -6.86
C ARG A 4 45.07 -12.59 -6.42
N LEU A 5 44.11 -13.50 -6.44
CA LEU A 5 42.76 -13.24 -5.93
C LEU A 5 42.23 -14.35 -5.01
N ASP A 6 42.97 -15.45 -4.83
CA ASP A 6 42.54 -16.57 -3.97
C ASP A 6 43.03 -16.42 -2.51
N ASP A 7 43.94 -15.49 -2.21
CA ASP A 7 44.50 -15.27 -0.85
C ASP A 7 43.63 -14.37 0.05
N TYR A 8 42.44 -13.94 -0.38
CA TYR A 8 41.56 -13.06 0.42
C TYR A 8 40.27 -13.72 0.91
N GLU A 9 39.97 -14.96 0.49
CA GLU A 9 38.77 -15.69 0.93
C GLU A 9 39.06 -16.77 2.00
N GLU A 10 40.31 -17.19 2.19
CA GLU A 10 40.68 -18.14 3.28
C GLU A 10 40.89 -17.47 4.66
N GLU A 11 40.97 -16.14 4.73
CA GLU A 11 41.28 -15.40 5.98
C GLU A 11 40.03 -14.97 6.78
N LEU A 12 38.81 -15.35 6.34
CA LEU A 12 37.56 -15.01 7.04
C LEU A 12 36.73 -16.22 7.53
N GLU A 13 37.15 -17.46 7.24
CA GLU A 13 36.43 -18.68 7.67
C GLU A 13 37.09 -19.43 8.85
N ILE A 14 38.18 -18.93 9.44
CA ILE A 14 38.93 -19.63 10.52
C ILE A 14 38.83 -18.93 11.90
N THR A 15 37.90 -18.00 12.09
CA THR A 15 37.70 -17.40 13.42
C THR A 15 36.23 -17.41 13.78
N LEU A 16 35.77 -18.49 14.44
CA LEU A 16 34.68 -18.50 15.45
C LEU A 16 34.36 -19.94 15.93
N GLU A 17 35.37 -20.74 16.27
CA GLU A 17 35.22 -21.84 17.23
C GLU A 17 36.26 -21.70 18.35
N GLN A 18 35.75 -21.58 19.58
CA GLN A 18 36.39 -21.81 20.88
C GLN A 18 37.72 -21.10 21.19
N GLU A 19 37.63 -20.01 21.98
CA GLU A 19 38.61 -19.73 23.04
C GLU A 19 37.87 -19.46 24.35
N ASP A 20 37.97 -20.43 25.26
CA ASP A 20 37.74 -20.28 26.69
C ASP A 20 38.85 -19.39 27.29
N TYR A 21 38.48 -18.30 27.97
CA TYR A 21 39.40 -17.55 28.83
C TYR A 21 38.67 -17.10 30.10
N GLU A 22 39.01 -17.75 31.22
CA GLU A 22 38.60 -17.36 32.58
C GLU A 22 39.35 -16.09 32.99
N ASP A 23 38.61 -15.07 33.48
CA ASP A 23 39.17 -13.98 34.28
C ASP A 23 38.49 -13.99 35.67
N PRO A 24 39.23 -14.16 36.77
CA PRO A 24 38.69 -14.22 38.12
C PRO A 24 38.75 -12.82 38.74
N ASP A 25 37.62 -12.16 38.95
CA ASP A 25 37.38 -11.17 40.05
C ASP A 25 36.13 -10.31 39.79
N VAL A 26 34.97 -10.94 39.65
CA VAL A 26 33.68 -10.28 39.87
C VAL A 26 32.85 -11.17 40.79
N PRO A 27 32.39 -10.67 41.96
CA PRO A 27 31.72 -11.50 42.94
C PRO A 27 30.46 -12.11 42.33
N VAL A 28 30.40 -13.45 42.35
CA VAL A 28 29.21 -14.24 42.04
C VAL A 28 28.08 -13.72 42.92
N PHE A 29 27.12 -13.03 42.33
CA PHE A 29 25.81 -12.89 42.96
C PHE A 29 25.24 -14.31 43.03
N GLN A 30 25.37 -14.92 44.20
CA GLN A 30 24.58 -16.07 44.58
C GLN A 30 23.11 -15.62 44.47
N VAL A 31 22.46 -16.03 43.39
CA VAL A 31 21.00 -16.10 43.39
C VAL A 31 20.70 -17.25 44.35
N GLU A 32 20.37 -16.90 45.59
CA GLU A 32 19.72 -17.83 46.53
C GLU A 32 18.58 -18.52 45.78
N GLU A 33 18.63 -19.85 45.71
CA GLU A 33 17.40 -20.62 45.45
C GLU A 33 16.41 -20.26 46.57
N PRO A 34 15.24 -19.68 46.26
CA PRO A 34 14.20 -19.59 47.26
C PRO A 34 13.65 -21.01 47.46
N VAL A 35 14.03 -21.57 48.60
CA VAL A 35 13.32 -22.65 49.27
C VAL A 35 11.83 -22.27 49.35
N ASP A 36 10.99 -23.17 48.84
CA ASP A 36 9.51 -23.22 48.91
C ASP A 36 8.81 -22.05 49.62
N GLU A 37 8.12 -21.20 48.85
CA GLU A 37 6.75 -20.70 49.14
C GLU A 37 6.29 -19.62 48.13
N LEU A 38 6.21 -19.96 46.84
CA LEU A 38 5.31 -19.29 45.90
C LEU A 38 5.14 -20.19 44.68
N ARG A 39 4.23 -21.17 44.78
CA ARG A 39 3.68 -21.80 43.57
C ARG A 39 3.17 -20.66 42.69
N PRO A 40 3.60 -20.52 41.41
CA PRO A 40 2.73 -19.84 40.50
C PRO A 40 1.47 -20.69 40.49
N VAL A 41 0.37 -20.15 41.02
CA VAL A 41 -0.97 -20.65 40.69
C VAL A 41 -1.17 -20.26 39.23
N GLY A 42 -0.38 -20.89 38.35
CA GLY A 42 -0.55 -20.79 36.92
C GLY A 42 -1.81 -21.58 36.64
N LEU A 43 -2.89 -20.87 36.29
CA LEU A 43 -4.05 -21.50 35.69
C LEU A 43 -3.51 -22.38 34.56
N GLN A 44 -3.64 -23.69 34.72
CA GLN A 44 -3.32 -24.61 33.65
C GLN A 44 -4.45 -24.45 32.64
N VAL A 45 -4.08 -24.05 31.42
CA VAL A 45 -5.02 -23.87 30.32
C VAL A 45 -4.99 -25.15 29.51
N TYR A 46 -6.15 -25.75 29.33
CA TYR A 46 -6.35 -26.89 28.46
C TYR A 46 -7.04 -26.41 27.18
N VAL A 47 -6.44 -26.68 26.02
CA VAL A 47 -6.95 -26.25 24.72
C VAL A 47 -7.22 -27.46 23.86
N GLU A 48 -8.43 -27.57 23.30
CA GLU A 48 -8.81 -28.59 22.32
C GLU A 48 -9.03 -27.94 20.96
N LEU A 49 -8.43 -28.49 19.91
CA LEU A 49 -8.68 -28.09 18.52
C LEU A 49 -9.52 -29.15 17.82
N HIS A 50 -10.67 -28.70 17.35
CA HIS A 50 -11.61 -29.51 16.59
C HIS A 50 -11.68 -29.01 15.15
N GLU A 51 -11.51 -29.93 14.21
CA GLU A 51 -11.69 -29.67 12.78
C GLU A 51 -13.00 -30.29 12.27
N LEU A 52 -13.62 -29.61 11.30
CA LEU A 52 -14.82 -30.12 10.65
C LEU A 52 -14.46 -31.15 9.59
N VAL A 53 -14.86 -32.40 9.84
CA VAL A 53 -14.53 -33.55 9.01
C VAL A 53 -15.81 -34.27 8.57
N MET A 54 -15.75 -34.91 7.41
CA MET A 54 -16.81 -35.82 6.96
C MET A 54 -16.46 -37.26 7.31
N ASP A 55 -17.41 -37.95 7.94
CA ASP A 55 -17.35 -39.40 8.12
C ASP A 55 -17.53 -40.12 6.78
N GLY A 56 -16.53 -40.91 6.37
CA GLY A 56 -16.57 -41.70 5.15
C GLY A 56 -17.65 -42.78 5.14
N LYS A 57 -18.08 -43.30 6.30
CA LYS A 57 -19.08 -44.39 6.39
C LYS A 57 -20.52 -43.88 6.30
N ASN A 58 -20.86 -42.82 7.03
CA ASN A 58 -22.23 -42.31 7.11
C ASN A 58 -22.48 -41.02 6.32
N GLN A 59 -21.44 -40.42 5.71
CA GLN A 59 -21.54 -39.12 5.00
C GLN A 59 -22.08 -37.99 5.88
N GLU A 60 -21.83 -38.05 7.19
CA GLU A 60 -22.24 -37.04 8.16
C GLU A 60 -21.09 -36.11 8.49
N LEU A 61 -21.39 -34.82 8.70
CA LEU A 61 -20.44 -33.81 9.16
C LEU A 61 -20.31 -33.90 10.68
N ARG A 62 -19.08 -33.99 11.19
CA ARG A 62 -18.80 -34.04 12.62
C ARG A 62 -17.57 -33.20 12.95
N TRP A 63 -17.54 -32.67 14.16
CA TRP A 63 -16.36 -32.00 14.71
C TRP A 63 -15.47 -33.05 15.35
N VAL A 64 -14.23 -33.15 14.90
CA VAL A 64 -13.28 -34.16 15.37
C VAL A 64 -12.10 -33.46 15.99
N GLU A 65 -11.72 -33.89 17.18
CA GLU A 65 -10.52 -33.43 17.85
C GLU A 65 -9.27 -33.86 17.05
N VAL A 66 -8.43 -32.90 16.67
CA VAL A 66 -7.21 -33.14 15.88
C VAL A 66 -5.93 -32.80 16.63
N ALA A 67 -6.01 -31.95 17.66
CA ALA A 67 -4.87 -31.54 18.46
C ALA A 67 -5.33 -31.01 19.82
N HIS A 68 -4.46 -31.08 20.82
CA HIS A 68 -4.69 -30.47 22.12
C HIS A 68 -3.42 -29.93 22.77
N TRP A 69 -3.59 -28.99 23.71
CA TRP A 69 -2.50 -28.36 24.47
C TRP A 69 -2.84 -28.31 25.95
N MET A 70 -2.00 -28.95 26.77
CA MET A 70 -1.98 -28.77 28.23
C MET A 70 -0.77 -27.92 28.65
N ARG A 71 0.38 -28.22 28.04
CA ARG A 71 1.69 -27.55 28.21
C ARG A 71 2.53 -27.69 26.94
N LEU A 72 2.44 -28.88 26.34
CA LEU A 72 2.99 -29.24 25.04
C LEU A 72 1.83 -29.59 24.11
N GLU A 73 2.09 -29.49 22.82
CA GLU A 73 1.16 -29.87 21.75
C GLU A 73 1.24 -31.38 21.51
N GLU A 74 0.08 -32.03 21.40
CA GLU A 74 -0.01 -33.38 20.84
C GLU A 74 -1.02 -33.34 19.70
N ASN A 75 -0.65 -33.96 18.58
CA ASN A 75 -1.43 -33.99 17.36
C ASN A 75 -1.93 -35.40 17.08
N LEU A 76 -3.16 -35.51 16.57
CA LEU A 76 -3.75 -36.77 16.19
C LEU A 76 -3.22 -37.21 14.81
N GLY A 77 -2.70 -38.43 14.74
CA GLY A 77 -2.21 -39.05 13.52
C GLY A 77 -3.34 -39.51 12.59
N GLU A 78 -3.01 -39.76 11.32
CA GLU A 78 -3.95 -40.26 10.30
C GLU A 78 -4.50 -41.66 10.64
N ASP A 79 -3.84 -42.39 11.53
CA ASP A 79 -4.22 -43.71 12.05
C ASP A 79 -5.06 -43.63 13.33
N GLY A 80 -5.38 -42.43 13.80
CA GLY A 80 -6.16 -42.20 15.02
C GLY A 80 -5.36 -42.35 16.31
N THR A 81 -4.03 -42.43 16.22
CA THR A 81 -3.14 -42.47 17.38
C THR A 81 -2.61 -41.08 17.70
N TRP A 82 -2.44 -40.78 19.00
CA TRP A 82 -1.84 -39.51 19.42
C TRP A 82 -0.32 -39.53 19.20
N GLY A 83 0.21 -38.48 18.57
CA GLY A 83 1.65 -38.28 18.40
C GLY A 83 2.35 -37.89 19.72
N CYS A 84 3.69 -37.88 19.71
CA CYS A 84 4.45 -37.51 20.90
C CYS A 84 4.29 -36.02 21.26
N PRO A 85 4.27 -35.67 22.56
CA PRO A 85 4.18 -34.27 23.01
C PRO A 85 5.40 -33.46 22.57
N HIS A 86 5.16 -32.31 21.95
CA HIS A 86 6.21 -31.44 21.41
C HIS A 86 5.92 -29.96 21.66
N LEU A 87 6.95 -29.12 21.49
CA LEU A 87 6.81 -27.67 21.60
C LEU A 87 6.24 -27.11 20.29
N SER A 88 5.14 -26.36 20.40
CA SER A 88 4.55 -25.67 19.25
C SER A 88 5.47 -24.55 18.76
N TYR A 89 5.64 -24.41 17.44
CA TYR A 89 6.41 -23.32 16.86
C TYR A 89 5.51 -22.36 16.09
N LEU A 90 5.68 -21.06 16.33
CA LEU A 90 4.97 -20.02 15.58
C LEU A 90 5.70 -19.72 14.29
N THR A 91 5.02 -19.87 13.16
CA THR A 91 5.54 -19.45 11.86
C THR A 91 5.31 -17.95 11.64
N PHE A 92 6.15 -17.30 10.83
CA PHE A 92 5.92 -15.90 10.45
C PHE A 92 4.55 -15.68 9.78
N ARG A 93 4.02 -16.71 9.10
CA ARG A 93 2.68 -16.66 8.49
C ARG A 93 1.58 -16.65 9.54
N SER A 94 1.67 -17.49 10.58
CA SER A 94 0.67 -17.51 11.65
C SER A 94 0.67 -16.19 12.44
N LEU A 95 1.82 -15.53 12.62
CA LEU A 95 1.88 -14.18 13.22
C LEU A 95 1.14 -13.12 12.39
N LEU A 96 1.26 -13.16 11.06
CA LEU A 96 0.56 -12.23 10.17
C LEU A 96 -0.96 -12.47 10.16
N GLU A 97 -1.37 -13.74 10.24
CA GLU A 97 -2.77 -14.14 10.35
C GLU A 97 -3.36 -13.72 11.70
N LEU A 98 -2.61 -13.89 12.79
CA LEU A 98 -2.99 -13.43 14.11
C LEU A 98 -3.18 -11.91 14.15
N GLN A 99 -2.26 -11.14 13.58
CA GLN A 99 -2.41 -9.68 13.47
C GLN A 99 -3.68 -9.30 12.70
N ARG A 100 -4.01 -10.04 11.63
CA ARG A 100 -5.23 -9.80 10.86
C ARG A 100 -6.48 -10.18 11.66
N ALA A 101 -6.44 -11.27 12.41
CA ALA A 101 -7.53 -11.69 13.29
C ALA A 101 -7.82 -10.62 14.37
N PHE A 102 -6.79 -10.03 14.98
CA PHE A 102 -6.97 -8.91 15.91
C PHE A 102 -7.52 -7.64 15.25
N ALA A 103 -7.18 -7.39 13.98
CA ALA A 103 -7.61 -6.18 13.29
C ALA A 103 -9.04 -6.27 12.70
N LYS A 104 -9.53 -7.49 12.39
CA LYS A 104 -10.78 -7.70 11.63
C LYS A 104 -11.71 -8.76 12.20
N GLY A 105 -11.26 -9.58 13.14
CA GLY A 105 -12.08 -10.61 13.78
C GLY A 105 -12.96 -9.98 14.85
N ALA A 106 -14.15 -10.57 15.05
CA ALA A 106 -15.00 -10.19 16.17
C ALA A 106 -14.49 -10.90 17.44
N VAL A 107 -14.34 -10.14 18.54
CA VAL A 107 -13.95 -10.67 19.84
C VAL A 107 -15.07 -10.37 20.82
N LEU A 108 -15.60 -11.42 21.47
CA LEU A 108 -16.63 -11.34 22.49
C LEU A 108 -16.04 -11.83 23.81
N LEU A 109 -16.08 -10.97 24.83
CA LEU A 109 -15.59 -11.26 26.19
C LEU A 109 -16.77 -11.14 27.16
N ASP A 110 -16.69 -11.84 28.30
CA ASP A 110 -17.67 -11.79 29.39
C ASP A 110 -19.13 -12.07 28.95
N LEU A 111 -19.31 -13.06 28.07
CA LEU A 111 -20.63 -13.50 27.62
C LEU A 111 -21.45 -14.06 28.80
N PRO A 112 -22.71 -13.63 29.00
CA PRO A 112 -23.57 -14.13 30.08
C PRO A 112 -24.15 -15.54 29.81
N GLU A 113 -23.80 -16.14 28.67
CA GLU A 113 -24.34 -17.42 28.21
C GLU A 113 -23.56 -18.59 28.80
N THR A 114 -24.27 -19.60 29.29
CA THR A 114 -23.69 -20.82 29.89
C THR A 114 -23.84 -22.06 29.00
N SER A 115 -24.39 -21.89 27.80
CA SER A 115 -24.62 -22.97 26.83
C SER A 115 -23.96 -22.68 25.49
N LEU A 116 -23.43 -23.70 24.83
CA LEU A 116 -22.81 -23.57 23.50
C LEU A 116 -23.78 -22.97 22.48
N ALA A 117 -25.06 -23.33 22.54
CA ALA A 117 -26.10 -22.77 21.68
C ALA A 117 -26.37 -21.28 21.95
N GLY A 118 -26.30 -20.84 23.21
CA GLY A 118 -26.38 -19.42 23.56
C GLY A 118 -25.20 -18.63 23.00
N VAL A 119 -23.99 -19.16 23.19
CA VAL A 119 -22.74 -18.56 22.68
C VAL A 119 -22.75 -18.47 21.14
N ALA A 120 -23.12 -19.55 20.45
CA ALA A 120 -23.17 -19.59 19.00
C ALA A 120 -24.17 -18.57 18.42
N ASN A 121 -25.33 -18.38 19.06
CA ASN A 121 -26.30 -17.38 18.62
C ASN A 121 -25.76 -15.95 18.76
N GLN A 122 -25.19 -15.59 19.91
CA GLN A 122 -24.64 -14.25 20.11
C GLN A 122 -23.46 -13.95 19.18
N LEU A 123 -22.62 -14.96 18.92
CA LEU A 123 -21.49 -14.87 18.00
C LEU A 123 -21.95 -14.63 16.55
N LEU A 124 -22.96 -15.37 16.08
CA LEU A 124 -23.50 -15.19 14.73
C LEU A 124 -24.17 -13.82 14.55
N ASP A 125 -24.91 -13.34 15.56
CA ASP A 125 -25.53 -12.02 15.50
C ASP A 125 -24.47 -10.90 15.42
N ARG A 126 -23.32 -11.07 16.11
CA ARG A 126 -22.18 -10.16 16.00
C ARG A 126 -21.52 -10.22 14.63
N PHE A 127 -21.33 -11.41 14.07
CA PHE A 127 -20.76 -11.60 12.74
C PHE A 127 -21.61 -10.97 11.63
N ILE A 128 -22.94 -10.97 11.77
CA ILE A 128 -23.85 -10.28 10.85
C ILE A 128 -23.73 -8.76 11.02
N TYR A 129 -23.68 -8.27 12.26
CA TYR A 129 -23.52 -6.83 12.52
C TYR A 129 -22.21 -6.25 11.96
N GLU A 130 -21.13 -7.04 12.00
CA GLU A 130 -19.80 -6.64 11.47
C GLU A 130 -19.62 -6.96 9.98
N ASP A 131 -20.69 -7.36 9.27
CA ASP A 131 -20.68 -7.75 7.85
C ASP A 131 -19.67 -8.85 7.51
N LEU A 132 -19.32 -9.71 8.48
CA LEU A 132 -18.44 -10.86 8.28
C LEU A 132 -19.16 -12.00 7.56
N ILE A 133 -20.47 -12.13 7.78
CA ILE A 133 -21.33 -13.22 7.28
C ILE A 133 -22.66 -12.64 6.79
N ARG A 134 -23.25 -13.26 5.76
CA ARG A 134 -24.57 -12.87 5.25
C ARG A 134 -25.68 -13.38 6.18
N PRO A 135 -26.79 -12.64 6.31
CA PRO A 135 -27.91 -13.08 7.15
C PRO A 135 -28.52 -14.40 6.68
N ASP A 136 -28.43 -14.71 5.38
CA ASP A 136 -28.97 -15.95 4.78
C ASP A 136 -28.21 -17.22 5.23
N ASP A 137 -26.92 -17.09 5.55
CA ASP A 137 -26.06 -18.22 5.93
C ASP A 137 -26.14 -18.54 7.44
N ARG A 138 -26.85 -17.71 8.22
CA ARG A 138 -26.96 -17.81 9.69
C ARG A 138 -27.48 -19.17 10.14
N GLU A 139 -28.54 -19.67 9.51
CA GLU A 139 -29.16 -20.95 9.92
C GLU A 139 -28.27 -22.14 9.64
N THR A 140 -27.55 -22.11 8.52
CA THR A 140 -26.61 -23.17 8.12
C THR A 140 -25.44 -23.23 9.10
N LEU A 141 -24.85 -22.08 9.43
CA LEU A 141 -23.74 -22.00 10.38
C LEU A 141 -24.15 -22.35 11.80
N LEU A 142 -25.35 -21.95 12.24
CA LEU A 142 -25.86 -22.34 13.55
C LEU A 142 -26.00 -23.86 13.66
N ARG A 143 -26.48 -24.53 12.60
CA ARG A 143 -26.56 -25.99 12.57
C ARG A 143 -25.18 -26.64 12.61
N ILE A 144 -24.20 -26.08 11.89
CA ILE A 144 -22.82 -26.59 11.85
C ILE A 144 -22.13 -26.45 13.21
N LEU A 145 -22.26 -25.29 13.87
CA LEU A 145 -21.68 -25.05 15.20
C LEU A 145 -22.27 -25.94 16.30
N LEU A 146 -23.45 -26.53 16.06
CA LEU A 146 -24.14 -27.42 16.99
C LEU A 146 -24.07 -28.90 16.59
N LEU A 147 -23.24 -29.25 15.61
CA LEU A 147 -22.98 -30.64 15.25
C LEU A 147 -22.35 -31.41 16.42
N GLN A 148 -22.45 -32.74 16.37
CA GLN A 148 -21.85 -33.59 17.38
C GLN A 148 -20.32 -33.47 17.36
N HIS A 149 -19.72 -33.27 18.54
CA HIS A 149 -18.28 -33.31 18.74
C HIS A 149 -17.89 -34.74 19.11
N SER A 150 -16.93 -35.30 18.36
CA SER A 150 -16.38 -36.63 18.56
C SER A 150 -14.95 -36.52 19.05
N HIS A 151 -14.63 -37.26 20.10
CA HIS A 151 -13.27 -37.39 20.62
C HIS A 151 -12.55 -38.55 19.95
N ALA A 152 -11.22 -38.60 20.07
CA ALA A 152 -10.37 -39.62 19.45
C ALA A 152 -10.79 -41.09 19.74
N ARG A 153 -11.55 -41.35 20.82
CA ARG A 153 -12.04 -42.70 21.17
C ARG A 153 -13.19 -43.20 20.30
N ASP A 154 -13.95 -42.30 19.69
CA ASP A 154 -15.06 -42.65 18.78
C ASP A 154 -14.57 -42.90 17.33
N LEU A 155 -13.24 -42.80 17.12
CA LEU A 155 -12.61 -42.83 15.81
C LEU A 155 -12.37 -44.24 15.27
N GLU A 156 -12.23 -45.24 16.13
CA GLU A 156 -12.08 -46.66 15.72
C GLU A 156 -13.29 -47.15 14.89
N ASP A 157 -14.46 -46.53 15.08
CA ASP A 157 -15.69 -46.83 14.37
C ASP A 157 -15.84 -46.08 13.03
N LEU A 158 -14.99 -45.09 12.71
CA LEU A 158 -15.14 -44.19 11.56
C LEU A 158 -14.19 -44.58 10.41
N GLY A 159 -14.75 -44.85 9.24
CA GLY A 159 -14.00 -45.36 8.08
C GLY A 159 -13.43 -44.26 7.22
N GLY A 160 -12.28 -43.71 7.63
CA GLY A 160 -11.52 -42.73 6.85
C GLY A 160 -12.07 -41.32 6.95
N MET A 161 -11.18 -40.38 7.25
CA MET A 161 -11.49 -38.97 7.47
C MET A 161 -10.92 -38.12 6.33
N LYS A 162 -11.77 -37.25 5.76
CA LYS A 162 -11.32 -36.23 4.81
C LYS A 162 -11.76 -34.84 5.31
N PRO A 163 -10.84 -33.86 5.39
CA PRO A 163 -11.20 -32.49 5.72
C PRO A 163 -12.20 -31.97 4.69
N THR A 164 -13.29 -31.34 5.14
CA THR A 164 -14.44 -31.02 4.29
C THR A 164 -14.71 -29.53 4.27
N VAL A 165 -15.07 -29.02 3.09
CA VAL A 165 -15.48 -27.62 2.90
C VAL A 165 -17.00 -27.58 2.75
N VAL A 166 -17.67 -26.78 3.58
CA VAL A 166 -19.13 -26.64 3.53
C VAL A 166 -19.48 -25.54 2.53
N THR A 167 -20.46 -25.78 1.66
CA THR A 167 -21.00 -24.73 0.77
C THR A 167 -22.14 -23.97 1.46
N SER A 168 -22.47 -22.77 0.99
CA SER A 168 -23.62 -21.99 1.51
C SER A 168 -24.98 -22.72 1.42
N SER A 169 -25.04 -23.82 0.67
CA SER A 169 -26.22 -24.70 0.59
C SER A 169 -26.26 -25.77 1.70
N GLY A 170 -25.28 -25.79 2.61
CA GLY A 170 -25.08 -26.84 3.62
C GLY A 170 -24.52 -28.15 3.06
N ASN A 171 -24.32 -28.24 1.74
CA ASN A 171 -23.79 -29.43 1.11
C ASN A 171 -22.27 -29.49 1.26
N PRO A 172 -21.72 -30.66 1.64
CA PRO A 172 -20.29 -30.85 1.73
C PRO A 172 -19.65 -30.95 0.36
N SER A 173 -18.43 -30.42 0.22
CA SER A 173 -17.62 -30.50 -1.00
C SER A 173 -16.20 -30.94 -0.67
N GLU A 174 -15.58 -31.71 -1.59
CA GLU A 174 -14.16 -32.06 -1.45
C GLU A 174 -13.30 -30.79 -1.45
N PRO A 175 -12.24 -30.72 -0.63
CA PRO A 175 -11.39 -29.54 -0.55
C PRO A 175 -10.74 -29.29 -1.91
N LEU A 176 -11.07 -28.14 -2.53
CA LEU A 176 -10.52 -27.72 -3.83
C LEU A 176 -8.99 -27.48 -3.80
N LEU A 177 -8.38 -27.55 -2.62
CA LEU A 177 -6.94 -27.50 -2.40
C LEU A 177 -6.48 -28.83 -1.79
N SER A 178 -6.17 -29.81 -2.62
CA SER A 178 -5.39 -31.01 -2.27
C SER A 178 -3.93 -30.69 -1.90
N GLN A 179 -3.65 -29.49 -1.36
CA GLN A 179 -2.32 -28.95 -1.11
C GLN A 179 -2.14 -28.31 0.28
N GLN A 180 -3.05 -28.52 1.24
CA GLN A 180 -2.59 -28.54 2.63
C GLN A 180 -1.86 -29.88 2.81
N GLN A 181 -0.54 -29.84 2.58
CA GLN A 181 0.32 -30.88 3.12
C GLN A 181 -0.02 -31.04 4.61
N PRO A 182 -0.04 -32.27 5.16
CA PRO A 182 -0.15 -32.46 6.60
C PRO A 182 0.83 -31.50 7.28
N SER A 183 0.41 -30.88 8.40
CA SER A 183 1.26 -29.92 9.10
C SER A 183 2.65 -30.56 9.28
N LEU A 184 3.69 -29.73 9.13
CA LEU A 184 5.06 -30.22 9.21
C LEU A 184 5.28 -30.96 10.54
N GLU A 185 4.56 -30.55 11.61
CA GLU A 185 4.46 -31.24 12.89
C GLU A 185 3.86 -32.64 12.80
N THR A 186 2.68 -32.85 12.19
CA THR A 186 2.09 -34.19 12.08
C THR A 186 3.04 -35.14 11.33
N LYS A 187 3.79 -34.66 10.35
CA LYS A 187 4.78 -35.50 9.64
C LYS A 187 6.04 -35.79 10.44
N LEU A 188 6.42 -34.92 11.36
CA LEU A 188 7.65 -35.04 12.15
C LEU A 188 7.41 -35.83 13.46
N PHE A 189 6.29 -35.57 14.13
CA PHE A 189 5.99 -36.06 15.48
C PHE A 189 4.98 -37.21 15.54
N CYS A 190 4.22 -37.46 14.45
CA CYS A 190 3.37 -38.66 14.34
C CYS A 190 4.00 -39.75 13.46
N LYS A 191 5.17 -39.49 12.85
CA LYS A 191 5.84 -40.43 11.93
C LYS A 191 7.20 -40.88 12.49
N GLY A 192 7.19 -41.54 13.63
CA GLY A 192 8.40 -42.11 14.25
C GLY A 192 8.05 -43.06 15.39
N GLU A 193 8.61 -44.27 15.29
CA GLU A 193 8.73 -45.32 16.32
C GLU A 193 7.45 -46.09 16.72
N LYS A 194 7.37 -47.33 16.24
CA LYS A 194 6.42 -48.38 16.67
C LYS A 194 6.78 -49.00 18.04
N ASP A 195 7.72 -48.43 18.78
CA ASP A 195 8.29 -49.01 19.99
C ASP A 195 8.32 -48.00 21.14
N ILE A 196 7.17 -47.40 21.49
CA ILE A 196 6.96 -46.76 22.79
C ILE A 196 5.56 -47.14 23.27
N GLU A 197 5.47 -47.59 24.52
CA GLU A 197 4.28 -48.10 25.21
C GLU A 197 2.98 -47.37 24.81
N GLU A 198 1.91 -48.13 24.58
CA GLU A 198 0.54 -47.64 24.39
C GLU A 198 0.18 -46.62 25.48
N HIS A 199 0.41 -45.34 25.22
CA HIS A 199 -0.10 -44.25 26.04
C HIS A 199 -1.58 -44.11 25.71
N SER A 200 -2.38 -44.92 26.38
CA SER A 200 -3.83 -44.86 26.27
C SER A 200 -4.30 -43.44 26.59
N ALA A 201 -5.08 -42.83 25.67
CA ALA A 201 -5.77 -41.55 25.83
C ALA A 201 -6.73 -41.49 27.05
N SER A 202 -6.82 -42.60 27.81
CA SER A 202 -7.63 -42.79 29.01
C SER A 202 -7.22 -41.92 30.20
N GLY A 203 -5.95 -41.54 30.31
CA GLY A 203 -5.42 -40.88 31.51
C GLY A 203 -5.28 -39.35 31.44
N ILE A 204 -5.65 -38.68 30.34
CA ILE A 204 -5.41 -37.23 30.16
C ILE A 204 -6.51 -36.41 30.85
N LEU A 205 -7.78 -36.78 30.67
CA LEU A 205 -8.92 -36.19 31.40
C LEU A 205 -8.80 -36.34 32.92
N GLU A 206 -8.15 -37.41 33.41
CA GLU A 206 -7.84 -37.60 34.85
C GLU A 206 -6.63 -36.77 35.34
N LYS A 207 -5.79 -36.28 34.43
CA LYS A 207 -4.62 -35.44 34.73
C LYS A 207 -4.92 -33.95 34.72
N ILE A 208 -6.13 -33.53 34.33
CA ILE A 208 -6.53 -32.12 34.31
C ILE A 208 -6.85 -31.68 35.76
N PRO A 209 -6.17 -30.67 36.31
CA PRO A 209 -6.51 -30.13 37.62
C PRO A 209 -7.94 -29.56 37.63
N PRO A 210 -8.67 -29.66 38.76
CA PRO A 210 -10.08 -29.24 38.86
C PRO A 210 -10.33 -27.73 38.67
N ASP A 211 -9.29 -26.89 38.72
CA ASP A 211 -9.35 -25.43 38.56
C ASP A 211 -8.75 -24.94 37.22
N SER A 212 -8.71 -25.80 36.19
CA SER A 212 -8.12 -25.49 34.88
C SER A 212 -9.09 -24.76 33.97
N GLU A 213 -8.62 -23.74 33.26
CA GLU A 213 -9.40 -23.06 32.21
C GLU A 213 -9.39 -23.89 30.93
N ALA A 214 -10.56 -24.23 30.40
CA ALA A 214 -10.71 -24.99 29.17
C ALA A 214 -11.05 -24.05 28.00
N THR A 215 -10.37 -24.24 26.87
CA THR A 215 -10.60 -23.50 25.62
C THR A 215 -10.89 -24.47 24.49
N LEU A 216 -11.98 -24.25 23.76
CA LEU A 216 -12.33 -25.02 22.58
C LEU A 216 -12.10 -24.17 21.32
N VAL A 217 -11.31 -24.68 20.38
CA VAL A 217 -11.01 -24.05 19.10
C VAL A 217 -11.68 -24.84 17.99
N LEU A 218 -12.57 -24.19 17.24
CA LEU A 218 -13.28 -24.79 16.11
C LEU A 218 -12.74 -24.24 14.79
N VAL A 219 -12.21 -25.11 13.93
CA VAL A 219 -11.68 -24.73 12.62
C VAL A 219 -12.54 -25.34 11.50
N GLY A 220 -13.26 -24.48 10.79
CA GLY A 220 -14.09 -24.85 9.65
C GLY A 220 -13.91 -23.89 8.49
N LYS A 221 -14.13 -24.37 7.27
CA LYS A 221 -14.09 -23.55 6.06
C LYS A 221 -15.40 -23.63 5.30
N GLU A 222 -16.01 -22.48 5.07
CA GLU A 222 -17.18 -22.35 4.20
C GLU A 222 -16.78 -21.77 2.83
N LEU A 223 -17.28 -22.37 1.75
CA LEU A 223 -17.13 -21.91 0.38
C LEU A 223 -18.36 -21.08 -0.01
N PRO A 224 -18.21 -19.78 -0.35
CA PRO A 224 -19.32 -19.00 -0.86
C PRO A 224 -19.83 -19.59 -2.18
N PRO A 225 -21.13 -19.40 -2.51
CA PRO A 225 -21.70 -19.92 -3.76
C PRO A 225 -20.91 -19.36 -4.95
N ALA A 226 -20.77 -20.17 -6.01
CA ALA A 226 -19.84 -20.04 -7.14
C ALA A 226 -19.96 -18.76 -8.02
N SER A 227 -20.55 -17.69 -7.50
CA SER A 227 -20.51 -16.34 -8.05
C SER A 227 -19.79 -15.39 -7.09
N GLY A 228 -18.46 -15.41 -7.14
CA GLY A 228 -17.62 -14.33 -6.62
C GLY A 228 -16.91 -14.62 -5.31
N VAL A 229 -15.58 -14.46 -5.38
CA VAL A 229 -14.63 -14.29 -4.27
C VAL A 229 -14.23 -15.59 -3.55
N LEU A 230 -13.24 -16.27 -4.14
CA LEU A 230 -12.26 -17.03 -3.37
C LEU A 230 -11.57 -16.06 -2.41
N THR A 231 -11.91 -16.08 -1.12
CA THR A 231 -11.06 -15.55 -0.04
C THR A 231 -9.90 -16.53 0.22
N SER A 232 -9.13 -16.85 -0.83
CA SER A 232 -7.69 -16.98 -0.63
C SER A 232 -7.19 -15.56 -0.35
N ILE A 233 -6.39 -15.39 0.72
CA ILE A 233 -5.44 -14.28 0.97
C ILE A 233 -5.65 -13.09 0.02
N PRO A 234 -6.06 -11.89 0.47
CA PRO A 234 -6.07 -10.75 -0.45
C PRO A 234 -4.62 -10.51 -0.88
N LEU A 235 -4.26 -11.06 -2.04
CA LEU A 235 -3.06 -10.71 -2.76
C LEU A 235 -3.11 -9.18 -2.88
N PRO A 236 -1.97 -8.49 -2.82
CA PRO A 236 -1.94 -7.06 -3.03
C PRO A 236 -2.77 -6.75 -4.28
N GLN A 237 -3.75 -5.86 -4.13
CA GLN A 237 -4.70 -5.51 -5.18
C GLN A 237 -3.90 -5.32 -6.47
N LYS A 238 -4.23 -6.10 -7.50
CA LYS A 238 -3.47 -6.16 -8.76
C LYS A 238 -3.98 -5.11 -9.71
N LEU A 239 -3.13 -4.69 -10.65
CA LEU A 239 -3.56 -3.79 -11.73
C LEU A 239 -4.66 -4.47 -12.55
N SER A 240 -5.85 -3.86 -12.60
CA SER A 240 -6.95 -4.32 -13.45
C SER A 240 -6.83 -3.68 -14.82
N VAL A 241 -6.58 -4.49 -15.84
CA VAL A 241 -6.50 -4.06 -17.24
C VAL A 241 -7.67 -4.70 -17.99
N PRO A 242 -8.46 -3.92 -18.77
CA PRO A 242 -9.55 -4.48 -19.56
C PRO A 242 -9.01 -5.46 -20.61
N LYS A 243 -9.75 -6.55 -20.87
CA LYS A 243 -9.36 -7.58 -21.85
C LYS A 243 -9.37 -7.10 -23.31
N GLY A 244 -9.94 -5.92 -23.57
CA GLY A 244 -10.02 -5.34 -24.91
C GLY A 244 -10.54 -3.90 -24.87
N LEU A 245 -10.56 -3.26 -26.03
CA LEU A 245 -11.10 -1.92 -26.22
C LEU A 245 -12.63 -1.98 -26.31
N SER A 246 -13.30 -1.46 -25.29
CA SER A 246 -14.75 -1.27 -25.29
C SER A 246 -15.10 0.18 -24.97
N VAL A 247 -16.28 0.60 -25.43
CA VAL A 247 -16.81 1.93 -25.13
C VAL A 247 -17.30 1.94 -23.69
N SER A 248 -16.98 2.99 -22.93
CA SER A 248 -17.31 3.13 -21.49
C SER A 248 -18.76 2.79 -21.15
N ASN A 249 -19.70 3.10 -22.05
CA ASN A 249 -21.08 2.66 -21.94
C ASN A 249 -21.64 2.33 -23.34
N SER A 250 -21.69 1.05 -23.68
CA SER A 250 -22.09 0.58 -25.01
C SER A 250 -23.59 0.74 -25.30
N SER A 251 -24.45 0.90 -24.29
CA SER A 251 -25.88 1.15 -24.50
C SER A 251 -26.18 2.62 -24.77
N VAL A 252 -25.40 3.54 -24.22
CA VAL A 252 -25.68 4.99 -24.25
C VAL A 252 -24.91 5.74 -25.35
N ARG A 253 -23.78 5.20 -25.84
CA ARG A 253 -23.01 5.89 -26.89
C ARG A 253 -22.30 4.92 -27.83
N GLY A 254 -22.19 5.34 -29.10
CA GLY A 254 -21.25 4.76 -30.06
C GLY A 254 -19.85 5.34 -29.92
N TRP A 255 -18.98 5.04 -30.90
CA TRP A 255 -17.62 5.57 -30.98
C TRP A 255 -17.54 7.05 -31.37
N ILE A 256 -18.53 7.54 -32.13
CA ILE A 256 -18.63 8.93 -32.56
C ILE A 256 -19.89 9.52 -31.96
N ILE A 257 -19.76 10.68 -31.32
CA ILE A 257 -20.87 11.38 -30.69
C ILE A 257 -21.39 12.42 -31.68
N HIS A 258 -22.64 12.25 -32.13
CA HIS A 258 -23.28 13.21 -33.02
C HIS A 258 -23.67 14.48 -32.23
N PRO A 259 -23.31 15.69 -32.69
CA PRO A 259 -23.50 16.93 -31.93
C PRO A 259 -24.97 17.28 -31.70
N LEU A 260 -25.88 16.80 -32.55
CA LEU A 260 -27.33 17.00 -32.39
C LEU A 260 -27.99 15.98 -31.45
N GLY A 261 -27.21 15.11 -30.81
CA GLY A 261 -27.69 13.99 -30.01
C GLY A 261 -27.91 12.71 -30.83
N LEU A 262 -27.88 11.56 -30.15
CA LEU A 262 -28.05 10.22 -30.73
C LEU A 262 -29.46 9.67 -30.51
N TYR A 263 -29.93 9.61 -29.26
CA TYR A 263 -31.25 9.05 -28.90
C TYR A 263 -32.32 10.12 -28.65
N SER A 264 -31.91 11.33 -28.26
CA SER A 264 -32.79 12.48 -28.08
C SER A 264 -32.14 13.71 -28.72
N PRO A 265 -32.93 14.63 -29.30
CA PRO A 265 -32.39 15.86 -29.87
C PRO A 265 -31.77 16.69 -28.75
N PHE A 266 -30.49 17.05 -28.91
CA PHE A 266 -29.80 17.88 -27.93
C PHE A 266 -30.30 19.33 -28.02
N PRO A 267 -30.77 19.94 -26.91
CA PRO A 267 -31.37 21.26 -26.95
C PRO A 267 -30.36 22.34 -27.35
N ILE A 268 -30.73 23.17 -28.32
CA ILE A 268 -29.85 24.20 -28.91
C ILE A 268 -29.34 25.20 -27.85
N TRP A 269 -30.17 25.55 -26.86
CA TRP A 269 -29.76 26.46 -25.79
C TRP A 269 -28.61 25.88 -24.95
N MET A 270 -28.57 24.55 -24.74
CA MET A 270 -27.47 23.89 -24.03
C MET A 270 -26.19 23.88 -24.84
N MET A 271 -26.28 23.88 -26.19
CA MET A 271 -25.09 23.99 -27.05
C MET A 271 -24.39 25.32 -26.80
N PHE A 272 -25.14 26.43 -26.78
CA PHE A 272 -24.57 27.74 -26.47
C PHE A 272 -24.16 27.85 -25.00
N ALA A 273 -24.94 27.30 -24.06
CA ALA A 273 -24.59 27.30 -22.64
C ALA A 273 -23.30 26.51 -22.35
N SER A 274 -22.96 25.51 -23.17
CA SER A 274 -21.73 24.71 -23.03
C SER A 274 -20.44 25.51 -23.22
N ILE A 275 -20.51 26.72 -23.79
CA ILE A 275 -19.36 27.65 -23.86
C ILE A 275 -18.85 27.99 -22.46
N LEU A 276 -19.73 28.12 -21.47
CA LEU A 276 -19.35 28.48 -20.10
C LEU A 276 -18.49 27.40 -19.41
N PRO A 277 -18.90 26.12 -19.32
CA PRO A 277 -18.04 25.07 -18.79
C PRO A 277 -16.81 24.81 -19.68
N ALA A 278 -16.92 24.97 -21.00
CA ALA A 278 -15.76 24.84 -21.90
C ALA A 278 -14.69 25.91 -21.61
N LEU A 279 -15.09 27.15 -21.36
CA LEU A 279 -14.18 28.23 -20.95
C LEU A 279 -13.50 27.92 -19.63
N LEU A 280 -14.23 27.35 -18.65
CA LEU A 280 -13.66 26.95 -17.37
C LEU A 280 -12.61 25.83 -17.54
N VAL A 281 -12.92 24.81 -18.34
CA VAL A 281 -11.98 23.73 -18.66
C VAL A 281 -10.77 24.26 -19.42
N PHE A 282 -10.96 25.20 -20.34
CA PHE A 282 -9.86 25.87 -21.04
C PHE A 282 -8.93 26.59 -20.06
N ILE A 283 -9.46 27.37 -19.11
CA ILE A 283 -8.64 28.07 -18.10
C ILE A 283 -7.86 27.08 -17.24
N LEU A 284 -8.48 25.97 -16.84
CA LEU A 284 -7.82 24.90 -16.07
C LEU A 284 -6.64 24.29 -16.85
N ILE A 285 -6.90 23.83 -18.09
CA ILE A 285 -5.87 23.23 -18.95
C ILE A 285 -4.77 24.24 -19.26
N PHE A 286 -5.13 25.50 -19.50
CA PHE A 286 -4.18 26.58 -19.74
C PHE A 286 -3.25 26.77 -18.55
N LEU A 287 -3.80 26.95 -17.33
CA LEU A 287 -2.97 27.15 -16.14
C LEU A 287 -2.08 25.94 -15.86
N GLU A 288 -2.61 24.72 -15.89
CA GLU A 288 -1.81 23.51 -15.64
C GLU A 288 -0.68 23.36 -16.67
N SER A 289 -0.98 23.58 -17.96
CA SER A 289 0.00 23.37 -19.04
C SER A 289 1.06 24.46 -19.05
N GLN A 290 0.68 25.72 -18.85
CA GLN A 290 1.64 26.83 -18.83
C GLN A 290 2.54 26.78 -17.60
N ILE A 291 1.99 26.51 -16.40
CA ILE A 291 2.79 26.34 -15.18
C ILE A 291 3.74 25.15 -15.32
N THR A 292 3.27 24.03 -15.88
CA THR A 292 4.12 22.86 -16.11
C THR A 292 5.24 23.16 -17.11
N THR A 293 4.95 23.93 -18.17
CA THR A 293 5.95 24.29 -19.18
C THR A 293 6.98 25.26 -18.62
N LEU A 294 6.57 26.29 -17.87
CA LEU A 294 7.52 27.18 -17.18
C LEU A 294 8.40 26.41 -16.19
N LEU A 295 7.79 25.53 -15.39
CA LEU A 295 8.53 24.71 -14.44
C LEU A 295 9.47 23.73 -15.14
N ILE A 296 9.19 23.30 -16.38
CA ILE A 296 10.12 22.46 -17.15
C ILE A 296 11.27 23.24 -17.77
N SER A 297 10.97 24.41 -18.33
CA SER A 297 11.89 25.26 -19.09
C SER A 297 12.78 26.17 -18.24
N LYS A 298 12.80 25.96 -16.92
CA LYS A 298 13.65 26.75 -16.01
C LYS A 298 15.11 26.79 -16.49
N PRO A 299 15.76 27.97 -16.42
CA PRO A 299 17.16 28.12 -16.87
C PRO A 299 18.14 27.22 -16.10
N GLU A 300 17.81 26.87 -14.86
CA GLU A 300 18.54 25.94 -13.97
C GLU A 300 18.80 24.57 -14.61
N ARG A 301 17.90 24.12 -15.51
CA ARG A 301 18.02 22.81 -16.18
C ARG A 301 18.92 22.83 -17.40
N LYS A 302 19.42 24.00 -17.82
CA LYS A 302 20.35 24.14 -18.96
C LYS A 302 19.84 23.46 -20.24
N MET A 303 18.54 23.60 -20.51
CA MET A 303 17.93 23.18 -21.76
C MET A 303 18.37 24.08 -22.90
N VAL A 304 18.55 23.52 -24.09
CA VAL A 304 19.16 24.18 -25.26
C VAL A 304 18.14 24.43 -26.37
N LYS A 305 17.21 23.49 -26.60
CA LYS A 305 16.13 23.70 -27.57
C LYS A 305 15.04 24.52 -26.88
N GLY A 306 14.66 25.61 -27.53
CA GLY A 306 13.64 26.50 -27.01
C GLY A 306 12.29 25.85 -26.73
N SER A 307 11.48 26.48 -25.89
CA SER A 307 10.15 26.01 -25.50
C SER A 307 9.04 26.54 -26.41
N GLY A 308 8.01 25.71 -26.64
CA GLY A 308 6.94 25.97 -27.60
C GLY A 308 5.59 26.25 -26.97
N PHE A 309 5.47 27.25 -26.08
CA PHE A 309 4.25 27.49 -25.27
C PHE A 309 2.95 27.58 -26.09
N HIS A 310 2.97 28.30 -27.21
CA HIS A 310 1.78 28.46 -28.06
C HIS A 310 1.42 27.19 -28.83
N LEU A 311 2.42 26.48 -29.33
CA LEU A 311 2.22 25.25 -30.07
C LEU A 311 1.67 24.15 -29.16
N ASP A 312 2.22 24.03 -27.94
CA ASP A 312 1.78 23.06 -26.94
C ASP A 312 0.32 23.31 -26.53
N LEU A 313 -0.05 24.58 -26.31
CA LEU A 313 -1.43 24.96 -25.99
C LEU A 313 -2.40 24.60 -27.13
N LEU A 314 -2.04 24.93 -28.38
CA LEU A 314 -2.85 24.63 -29.55
C LEU A 314 -3.03 23.11 -29.72
N LEU A 315 -1.96 22.33 -29.55
CA LEU A 315 -2.01 20.87 -29.68
C LEU A 315 -2.86 20.23 -28.59
N ILE A 316 -2.66 20.59 -27.32
CA ILE A 316 -3.41 19.99 -26.19
C ILE A 316 -4.90 20.28 -26.32
N ILE A 317 -5.28 21.53 -26.60
CA ILE A 317 -6.69 21.91 -26.72
C ILE A 317 -7.29 21.34 -28.01
N GLY A 318 -6.55 21.37 -29.13
CA GLY A 318 -7.00 20.80 -30.40
C GLY A 318 -7.27 19.30 -30.27
N MET A 319 -6.34 18.56 -29.66
CA MET A 319 -6.51 17.14 -29.38
C MET A 319 -7.64 16.88 -28.39
N GLY A 320 -7.81 17.72 -27.37
CA GLY A 320 -8.94 17.63 -26.44
C GLY A 320 -10.29 17.85 -27.12
N GLY A 321 -10.38 18.83 -28.02
CA GLY A 321 -11.57 19.12 -28.80
C GLY A 321 -11.93 17.99 -29.77
N VAL A 322 -10.93 17.44 -30.49
CA VAL A 322 -11.13 16.25 -31.34
C VAL A 322 -11.51 15.05 -30.48
N GLY A 323 -10.86 14.82 -29.35
CA GLY A 323 -11.16 13.75 -28.41
C GLY A 323 -12.59 13.80 -27.88
N ALA A 324 -13.12 15.00 -27.63
CA ALA A 324 -14.50 15.19 -27.19
C ALA A 324 -15.53 14.68 -28.21
N LEU A 325 -15.24 14.77 -29.53
CA LEU A 325 -16.11 14.21 -30.59
C LEU A 325 -16.21 12.68 -30.53
N PHE A 326 -15.15 12.02 -30.04
CA PHE A 326 -15.10 10.57 -29.83
C PHE A 326 -15.49 10.17 -28.39
N GLY A 327 -15.88 11.13 -27.55
CA GLY A 327 -16.19 10.88 -26.14
C GLY A 327 -14.98 10.43 -25.32
N LEU A 328 -13.77 10.80 -25.75
CA LEU A 328 -12.54 10.59 -24.99
C LEU A 328 -12.41 11.70 -23.92
N PRO A 329 -11.80 11.40 -22.77
CA PRO A 329 -11.48 12.43 -21.78
C PRO A 329 -10.48 13.43 -22.37
N TRP A 330 -10.63 14.70 -22.00
CA TRP A 330 -9.59 15.69 -22.27
C TRP A 330 -8.34 15.38 -21.45
N LEU A 331 -7.19 15.82 -21.97
CA LEU A 331 -5.89 15.62 -21.35
C LEU A 331 -5.26 16.99 -21.07
N SER A 332 -4.50 17.09 -19.98
CA SER A 332 -3.65 18.24 -19.66
C SER A 332 -2.21 17.79 -19.45
N ALA A 333 -1.25 18.73 -19.54
CA ALA A 333 0.13 18.44 -19.22
C ALA A 333 0.29 18.22 -17.71
N THR A 334 0.64 17.00 -17.31
CA THR A 334 0.76 16.63 -15.90
C THR A 334 2.12 16.99 -15.32
N THR A 335 2.15 17.91 -14.35
CA THR A 335 3.39 18.47 -13.77
C THR A 335 4.37 17.43 -13.25
N VAL A 336 3.94 16.57 -12.33
CA VAL A 336 4.83 15.58 -11.69
C VAL A 336 5.43 14.62 -12.71
N ARG A 337 4.62 14.12 -13.66
CA ARG A 337 5.08 13.20 -14.70
C ARG A 337 6.06 13.87 -15.67
N SER A 338 5.80 15.12 -16.05
CA SER A 338 6.69 15.87 -16.94
C SER A 338 8.04 16.14 -16.27
N ILE A 339 8.05 16.51 -14.99
CA ILE A 339 9.29 16.73 -14.23
C ILE A 339 10.07 15.44 -14.05
N THR A 340 9.42 14.33 -13.68
CA THR A 340 10.12 13.06 -13.49
C THR A 340 10.68 12.51 -14.80
N HIS A 341 9.95 12.68 -15.90
CA HIS A 341 10.46 12.37 -17.23
C HIS A 341 11.66 13.25 -17.62
N ALA A 342 11.62 14.55 -17.30
CA ALA A 342 12.77 15.45 -17.50
C ALA A 342 13.97 15.02 -16.64
N ASN A 343 13.75 14.73 -15.36
CA ASN A 343 14.78 14.28 -14.42
C ASN A 343 15.43 12.98 -14.86
N ALA A 344 14.68 12.05 -15.45
CA ALA A 344 15.22 10.81 -16.03
C ALA A 344 16.14 11.05 -17.23
N LEU A 345 16.02 12.21 -17.90
CA LEU A 345 16.85 12.63 -19.03
C LEU A 345 17.96 13.62 -18.63
N THR A 346 18.01 14.01 -17.36
CA THR A 346 19.01 14.94 -16.82
C THR A 346 20.32 14.20 -16.53
N VAL A 347 21.42 14.73 -17.06
CA VAL A 347 22.77 14.23 -16.76
C VAL A 347 23.39 15.09 -15.66
N MET A 348 23.69 14.45 -14.53
CA MET A 348 24.36 15.06 -13.39
C MET A 348 25.86 14.78 -13.46
N VAL A 349 26.69 15.81 -13.27
CA VAL A 349 28.14 15.68 -13.16
C VAL A 349 28.55 15.90 -11.71
N LYS A 350 29.36 14.99 -11.18
CA LYS A 350 29.99 15.15 -9.88
C LYS A 350 31.30 15.91 -10.08
N ASP A 351 31.41 17.10 -9.49
CA ASP A 351 32.65 17.87 -9.51
C ASP A 351 33.77 17.06 -8.83
N SER A 352 35.00 17.20 -9.32
CA SER A 352 36.18 16.47 -8.83
C SER A 352 36.55 16.81 -7.38
N THR A 353 35.92 17.83 -6.80
CA THR A 353 36.12 18.26 -5.43
C THR A 353 35.37 17.31 -4.47
N PRO A 354 36.06 16.65 -3.52
CA PRO A 354 35.40 15.79 -2.54
C PRO A 354 34.39 16.62 -1.72
N GLY A 355 33.12 16.20 -1.73
CA GLY A 355 32.02 16.85 -1.02
C GLY A 355 31.20 17.89 -1.83
N ALA A 356 31.55 18.15 -3.10
CA ALA A 356 30.73 19.01 -3.95
C ALA A 356 29.39 18.33 -4.32
N ALA A 357 28.30 19.10 -4.24
CA ALA A 357 26.99 18.64 -4.68
C ALA A 357 27.00 18.40 -6.21
N PRO A 358 26.32 17.35 -6.70
CA PRO A 358 26.26 17.08 -8.14
C PRO A 358 25.57 18.24 -8.86
N GLN A 359 26.18 18.74 -9.92
CA GLN A 359 25.62 19.83 -10.74
C GLN A 359 24.95 19.28 -11.99
N ILE A 360 23.86 19.92 -12.40
CA ILE A 360 23.19 19.63 -13.67
C ILE A 360 24.12 20.07 -14.81
N GLN A 361 24.51 19.14 -15.69
CA GLN A 361 25.33 19.46 -16.87
C GLN A 361 24.45 19.82 -18.06
N SER A 362 23.53 18.93 -18.42
CA SER A 362 22.60 19.10 -19.54
C SER A 362 21.44 18.11 -19.45
N VAL A 363 20.33 18.43 -20.13
CA VAL A 363 19.16 17.55 -20.27
C VAL A 363 19.13 17.01 -21.70
N ARG A 364 18.93 15.69 -21.86
CA ARG A 364 18.80 15.07 -23.18
C ARG A 364 17.41 15.30 -23.76
N GLU A 365 17.28 16.28 -24.65
CA GLU A 365 16.01 16.62 -25.29
C GLU A 365 15.69 15.69 -26.48
N GLN A 366 14.82 14.72 -26.25
CA GLN A 366 14.46 13.66 -27.20
C GLN A 366 12.96 13.63 -27.48
N ARG A 367 12.56 13.36 -28.73
CA ARG A 367 11.15 13.13 -29.09
C ARG A 367 10.73 11.65 -28.92
N ILE A 368 11.69 10.75 -28.98
CA ILE A 368 11.46 9.30 -29.04
C ILE A 368 11.00 8.75 -27.69
N SER A 369 11.54 9.24 -26.56
CA SER A 369 11.18 8.73 -25.24
C SER A 369 9.69 8.90 -24.94
N GLY A 370 9.15 10.12 -25.17
CA GLY A 370 7.73 10.40 -25.02
C GLY A 370 6.84 9.60 -25.97
N LEU A 371 7.26 9.47 -27.23
CA LEU A 371 6.54 8.65 -28.23
C LEU A 371 6.51 7.17 -27.81
N LEU A 372 7.63 6.61 -27.35
CA LEU A 372 7.69 5.23 -26.89
C LEU A 372 6.77 5.01 -25.70
N VAL A 373 6.77 5.90 -24.70
CA VAL A 373 5.86 5.78 -23.56
C VAL A 373 4.41 5.81 -24.02
N ALA A 374 4.04 6.71 -24.95
CA ALA A 374 2.68 6.77 -25.49
C ALA A 374 2.28 5.48 -26.24
N VAL A 375 3.19 4.93 -27.05
CA VAL A 375 2.97 3.65 -27.75
C VAL A 375 2.83 2.50 -26.76
N LEU A 376 3.69 2.43 -25.73
CA LEU A 376 3.63 1.39 -24.69
C LEU A 376 2.31 1.46 -23.91
N VAL A 377 1.81 2.66 -23.60
CA VAL A 377 0.48 2.83 -22.98
C VAL A 377 -0.62 2.32 -23.91
N GLY A 378 -0.53 2.55 -25.23
CA GLY A 378 -1.48 1.99 -26.20
C GLY A 378 -1.43 0.46 -26.29
N VAL A 379 -0.22 -0.13 -26.33
CA VAL A 379 -0.01 -1.58 -26.39
C VAL A 379 -0.32 -2.27 -25.06
N SER A 380 -0.39 -1.54 -23.95
CA SER A 380 -0.66 -2.08 -22.61
C SER A 380 -1.94 -2.92 -22.53
N ILE A 381 -2.94 -2.62 -23.36
CA ILE A 381 -4.20 -3.38 -23.45
C ILE A 381 -3.94 -4.84 -23.89
N LEU A 382 -2.98 -5.06 -24.78
CA LEU A 382 -2.58 -6.40 -25.23
C LEU A 382 -1.75 -7.14 -24.17
N MET A 383 -1.04 -6.39 -23.32
CA MET A 383 -0.18 -6.92 -22.26
C MET A 383 -0.91 -7.12 -20.92
N GLY A 384 -2.24 -7.20 -20.93
CA GLY A 384 -3.07 -7.39 -19.73
C GLY A 384 -2.58 -8.50 -18.78
N PRO A 385 -2.24 -9.73 -19.26
CA PRO A 385 -1.73 -10.79 -18.39
C PRO A 385 -0.43 -10.42 -17.66
N ILE A 386 0.49 -9.75 -18.35
CA ILE A 386 1.79 -9.32 -17.80
C ILE A 386 1.59 -8.22 -16.77
N LEU A 387 0.76 -7.22 -17.08
CA LEU A 387 0.49 -6.09 -16.19
C LEU A 387 -0.26 -6.51 -14.93
N SER A 388 -1.08 -7.56 -15.00
CA SER A 388 -1.79 -8.11 -13.84
C SER A 388 -0.86 -8.75 -12.79
N LEU A 389 0.40 -9.04 -13.15
CA LEU A 389 1.41 -9.54 -12.21
C LEU A 389 1.92 -8.44 -11.26
N ILE A 390 1.74 -7.16 -11.62
CA ILE A 390 2.29 -6.03 -10.87
C ILE A 390 1.35 -5.68 -9.69
N PRO A 391 1.82 -5.79 -8.43
CA PRO A 391 1.07 -5.37 -7.26
C PRO A 391 0.89 -3.84 -7.21
N LEU A 392 -0.29 -3.34 -6.81
CA LEU A 392 -0.51 -1.90 -6.63
C LEU A 392 0.43 -1.29 -5.57
N ALA A 393 0.89 -2.07 -4.58
CA ALA A 393 1.86 -1.62 -3.58
C ALA A 393 3.17 -1.12 -4.21
N VAL A 394 3.64 -1.77 -5.27
CA VAL A 394 4.84 -1.33 -6.01
C VAL A 394 4.60 0.01 -6.69
N LEU A 395 3.42 0.20 -7.28
CA LEU A 395 3.05 1.46 -7.92
C LEU A 395 2.95 2.61 -6.91
N PHE A 396 2.42 2.36 -5.71
CA PHE A 396 2.44 3.36 -4.63
C PHE A 396 3.86 3.76 -4.23
N GLY A 397 4.79 2.81 -4.17
CA GLY A 397 6.21 3.11 -3.95
C GLY A 397 6.81 4.00 -5.05
N ILE A 398 6.51 3.69 -6.32
CA ILE A 398 6.96 4.53 -7.46
C ILE A 398 6.28 5.91 -7.42
N PHE A 399 5.00 6.01 -7.08
CA PHE A 399 4.30 7.29 -6.93
C PHE A 399 4.89 8.13 -5.80
N LEU A 400 5.24 7.52 -4.67
CA LEU A 400 5.92 8.21 -3.56
C LEU A 400 7.29 8.72 -4.00
N TYR A 401 8.09 7.88 -4.67
CA TYR A 401 9.39 8.28 -5.21
C TYR A 401 9.26 9.45 -6.21
N MET A 402 8.30 9.37 -7.14
CA MET A 402 8.02 10.45 -8.09
C MET A 402 7.56 11.73 -7.39
N GLY A 403 6.75 11.61 -6.33
CA GLY A 403 6.35 12.74 -5.50
C GLY A 403 7.55 13.43 -4.84
N VAL A 404 8.38 12.67 -4.12
CA VAL A 404 9.55 13.20 -3.41
C VAL A 404 10.59 13.79 -4.36
N THR A 405 10.90 13.09 -5.46
CA THR A 405 11.87 13.61 -6.46
C THR A 405 11.37 14.85 -7.20
N SER A 406 10.05 15.00 -7.39
CA SER A 406 9.49 16.20 -8.00
C SER A 406 9.57 17.46 -7.13
N LEU A 407 9.80 17.31 -5.81
CA LEU A 407 10.04 18.43 -4.91
C LEU A 407 11.46 19.01 -5.04
N SER A 408 12.38 18.28 -5.67
CA SER A 408 13.74 18.74 -5.91
C SER A 408 13.75 19.86 -6.96
N GLY A 409 14.41 20.98 -6.64
CA GLY A 409 14.44 22.18 -7.48
C GLY A 409 13.27 23.15 -7.23
N ILE A 410 12.43 22.91 -6.22
CA ILE A 410 11.41 23.87 -5.79
C ILE A 410 11.97 24.71 -4.64
N GLN A 411 12.27 25.97 -4.91
CA GLN A 411 12.84 26.91 -3.92
C GLN A 411 11.98 27.08 -2.65
N LEU A 412 10.64 26.97 -2.76
CA LEU A 412 9.75 26.94 -1.59
C LEU A 412 10.09 25.78 -0.65
N PHE A 413 10.34 24.59 -1.20
CA PHE A 413 10.67 23.40 -0.42
C PHE A 413 12.06 23.51 0.21
N ASP A 414 13.04 24.05 -0.52
CA ASP A 414 14.38 24.31 0.03
C ASP A 414 14.32 25.32 1.19
N ARG A 415 13.54 26.40 1.06
CA ARG A 415 13.31 27.37 2.14
C ARG A 415 12.53 26.80 3.31
N LEU A 416 11.58 25.90 3.05
CA LEU A 416 10.87 25.18 4.10
C LEU A 416 11.85 24.30 4.89
N LEU A 417 12.78 23.59 4.24
CA LEU A 417 13.83 22.84 4.92
C LEU A 417 14.79 23.74 5.71
N LEU A 418 15.07 24.95 5.22
CA LEU A 418 15.87 25.94 5.96
C LEU A 418 15.19 26.44 7.24
N LEU A 419 13.86 26.34 7.37
CA LEU A 419 13.17 26.64 8.64
C LEU A 419 13.59 25.70 9.77
N PHE A 420 13.93 24.45 9.43
CA PHE A 420 14.33 23.43 10.40
C PHE A 420 15.85 23.34 10.59
N LYS A 421 16.64 24.08 9.80
CA LYS A 421 18.10 24.08 9.90
C LYS A 421 18.58 25.27 10.74
N PRO A 422 19.59 25.10 11.61
CA PRO A 422 20.20 26.23 12.29
C PRO A 422 20.85 27.20 11.28
N PRO A 423 20.88 28.51 11.55
CA PRO A 423 21.44 29.52 10.66
C PRO A 423 22.92 29.29 10.31
N LYS A 424 23.65 28.55 11.14
CA LYS A 424 25.05 28.15 10.91
C LYS A 424 25.22 27.21 9.71
N TYR A 425 24.21 26.42 9.38
CA TYR A 425 24.24 25.43 8.29
C TYR A 425 23.56 25.95 7.01
N HIS A 426 23.28 27.25 6.92
CA HIS A 426 22.65 27.79 5.73
C HIS A 426 23.62 27.77 4.54
N PRO A 427 23.16 27.31 3.36
CA PRO A 427 23.96 27.29 2.15
C PRO A 427 24.24 28.70 1.64
N VAL A 428 25.23 28.79 0.76
CA VAL A 428 25.79 30.03 0.24
C VAL A 428 24.95 30.58 -0.95
N VAL A 429 23.64 30.67 -0.77
CA VAL A 429 22.67 31.08 -1.82
C VAL A 429 22.31 32.58 -1.72
N PRO A 430 21.91 33.24 -2.82
CA PRO A 430 21.65 34.69 -2.87
C PRO A 430 20.61 35.16 -1.84
N TYR A 431 19.49 34.43 -1.69
CA TYR A 431 18.44 34.76 -0.73
C TYR A 431 18.93 34.66 0.72
N VAL A 432 19.72 33.65 1.08
CA VAL A 432 20.27 33.50 2.43
C VAL A 432 21.26 34.63 2.78
N LYS A 433 22.10 35.03 1.83
CA LYS A 433 23.15 36.03 2.07
C LYS A 433 22.62 37.46 2.11
N ARG A 434 21.63 37.78 1.27
CA ARG A 434 21.20 39.16 1.01
C ARG A 434 19.95 39.57 1.78
N VAL A 435 19.10 38.63 2.19
CA VAL A 435 17.92 38.93 3.01
C VAL A 435 18.11 38.46 4.45
N LYS A 436 17.51 39.18 5.40
CA LYS A 436 17.54 38.79 6.82
C LYS A 436 16.78 37.47 7.01
N THR A 437 17.32 36.56 7.80
CA THR A 437 16.74 35.22 8.05
C THR A 437 15.27 35.27 8.48
N TRP A 438 14.91 36.16 9.41
CA TRP A 438 13.51 36.31 9.85
C TRP A 438 12.57 36.78 8.73
N ARG A 439 13.05 37.63 7.81
CA ARG A 439 12.27 38.07 6.64
C ARG A 439 12.07 36.94 5.62
N MET A 440 13.09 36.11 5.41
CA MET A 440 12.98 34.89 4.60
C MET A 440 11.93 33.93 5.18
N HIS A 441 11.92 33.71 6.50
CA HIS A 441 10.91 32.86 7.14
C HIS A 441 9.52 33.46 7.05
N LEU A 442 9.36 34.78 7.24
CA LEU A 442 8.07 35.46 7.06
C LEU A 442 7.52 35.25 5.65
N PHE A 443 8.36 35.39 4.61
CA PHE A 443 7.97 35.15 3.23
C PHE A 443 7.53 33.70 3.01
N THR A 444 8.31 32.74 3.51
CA THR A 444 8.01 31.31 3.39
C THR A 444 6.70 30.96 4.11
N SER A 445 6.44 31.55 5.28
CA SER A 445 5.17 31.38 6.02
C SER A 445 3.96 31.90 5.23
N ILE A 446 4.09 33.04 4.53
CA ILE A 446 3.02 33.55 3.65
C ILE A 446 2.73 32.55 2.53
N GLN A 447 3.77 31.99 1.91
CA GLN A 447 3.61 30.97 0.86
C GLN A 447 2.95 29.68 1.38
N ILE A 448 3.32 29.22 2.57
CA ILE A 448 2.69 28.06 3.23
C ILE A 448 1.21 28.33 3.50
N ILE A 449 0.85 29.53 3.99
CA ILE A 449 -0.55 29.91 4.21
C ILE A 449 -1.34 29.87 2.89
N CYS A 450 -0.77 30.38 1.79
CA CYS A 450 -1.40 30.32 0.47
C CYS A 450 -1.61 28.86 0.02
N LEU A 451 -0.61 28.00 0.25
CA LEU A 451 -0.72 26.56 -0.06
C LEU A 451 -1.81 25.88 0.77
N VAL A 452 -1.93 26.20 2.06
CA VAL A 452 -2.99 25.67 2.94
C VAL A 452 -4.37 26.13 2.45
N VAL A 453 -4.53 27.39 2.05
CA VAL A 453 -5.80 27.88 1.48
C VAL A 453 -6.16 27.11 0.20
N LEU A 454 -5.19 26.90 -0.70
CA LEU A 454 -5.39 26.10 -1.91
C LEU A 454 -5.75 24.64 -1.59
N TRP A 455 -5.09 24.05 -0.59
CA TRP A 455 -5.40 22.70 -0.12
C TRP A 455 -6.83 22.59 0.42
N VAL A 456 -7.24 23.53 1.27
CA VAL A 456 -8.59 23.57 1.85
C VAL A 456 -9.64 23.67 0.75
N VAL A 457 -9.45 24.55 -0.24
CA VAL A 457 -10.38 24.68 -1.37
C VAL A 457 -10.42 23.41 -2.21
N LYS A 458 -9.27 22.76 -2.44
CA LYS A 458 -9.21 21.50 -3.19
C LYS A 458 -9.96 20.37 -2.49
N SER A 459 -9.97 20.33 -1.15
CA SER A 459 -10.66 19.29 -0.38
C SER A 459 -12.19 19.34 -0.51
N PHE A 460 -12.76 20.50 -0.83
CA PHE A 460 -14.21 20.65 -1.03
C PHE A 460 -14.60 20.45 -2.51
N GLN A 461 -15.21 19.31 -2.84
CA GLN A 461 -15.60 18.96 -4.22
C GLN A 461 -16.44 20.05 -4.92
N ALA A 462 -17.33 20.74 -4.18
CA ALA A 462 -18.17 21.81 -4.72
C ALA A 462 -17.39 23.08 -5.08
N ILE A 463 -16.29 23.36 -4.39
CA ILE A 463 -15.49 24.59 -4.52
C ILE A 463 -14.24 24.34 -5.39
N SER A 464 -13.87 23.07 -5.64
CA SER A 464 -12.70 22.71 -6.45
C SER A 464 -12.71 23.31 -7.86
N LEU A 465 -13.87 23.65 -8.42
CA LEU A 465 -13.97 24.34 -9.72
C LEU A 465 -13.42 25.78 -9.70
N ILE A 466 -13.32 26.39 -8.52
CA ILE A 466 -12.82 27.77 -8.33
C ILE A 466 -11.29 27.81 -8.15
N LEU A 467 -10.65 26.66 -7.92
CA LEU A 467 -9.20 26.50 -7.76
C LEU A 467 -8.34 27.30 -8.76
N PRO A 468 -8.60 27.28 -10.09
CA PRO A 468 -7.80 28.06 -11.05
C PRO A 468 -7.84 29.57 -10.78
N PHE A 469 -8.99 30.10 -10.35
CA PHE A 469 -9.13 31.53 -10.05
C PHE A 469 -8.38 31.93 -8.78
N ILE A 470 -8.38 31.06 -7.77
CA ILE A 470 -7.60 31.30 -6.54
C ILE A 470 -6.11 31.26 -6.84
N LEU A 471 -5.67 30.34 -7.71
CA LEU A 471 -4.29 30.29 -8.15
C LEU A 471 -3.90 31.59 -8.89
N ILE A 472 -4.75 32.08 -9.80
CA ILE A 472 -4.55 33.37 -10.47
C ILE A 472 -4.52 34.52 -9.43
N LEU A 473 -5.38 34.50 -8.41
CA LEU A 473 -5.43 35.50 -7.34
C LEU A 473 -4.13 35.55 -6.50
N THR A 474 -3.33 34.48 -6.48
CA THR A 474 -2.01 34.53 -5.84
C THR A 474 -1.02 35.45 -6.58
N VAL A 475 -1.24 35.74 -7.87
CA VAL A 475 -0.40 36.66 -8.66
C VAL A 475 -0.54 38.12 -8.22
N PRO A 476 -1.75 38.73 -8.13
CA PRO A 476 -1.89 40.08 -7.57
C PRO A 476 -1.55 40.13 -6.08
N LEU A 477 -1.74 39.05 -5.32
CA LEU A 477 -1.19 38.93 -3.96
C LEU A 477 0.34 39.13 -3.96
N ARG A 478 1.06 38.51 -4.91
CA ARG A 478 2.50 38.73 -5.09
C ARG A 478 2.82 40.14 -5.54
N ARG A 479 2.10 40.71 -6.52
CA ARG A 479 2.42 42.03 -7.09
C ARG A 479 2.02 43.23 -6.23
N LEU A 480 0.97 43.12 -5.41
CA LEU A 480 0.41 44.25 -4.65
C LEU A 480 0.68 44.15 -3.16
N LEU A 481 0.52 42.96 -2.56
CA LEU A 481 0.61 42.80 -1.10
C LEU A 481 2.04 42.57 -0.62
N LEU A 482 2.88 41.84 -1.36
CA LEU A 482 4.27 41.61 -0.96
C LEU A 482 5.16 42.86 -1.01
N PRO A 483 5.05 43.78 -1.99
CA PRO A 483 5.82 45.02 -2.00
C PRO A 483 5.46 45.99 -0.87
N LEU A 484 4.31 45.81 -0.21
CA LEU A 484 3.97 46.56 1.00
C LEU A 484 4.79 46.13 2.22
N ILE A 485 5.26 44.88 2.26
CA ILE A 485 5.93 44.27 3.41
C ILE A 485 7.45 44.16 3.18
N PHE A 486 7.85 43.88 1.94
CA PHE A 486 9.24 43.63 1.55
C PHE A 486 9.75 44.70 0.57
N ARG A 487 11.04 44.99 0.61
CA ARG A 487 11.65 45.86 -0.41
C ARG A 487 11.76 45.10 -1.73
N GLU A 488 11.66 45.80 -2.86
CA GLU A 488 11.80 45.19 -4.20
C GLU A 488 13.11 44.41 -4.36
N ARG A 489 14.22 44.90 -3.80
CA ARG A 489 15.50 44.17 -3.80
C ARG A 489 15.45 42.85 -3.03
N GLU A 490 14.70 42.81 -1.93
CA GLU A 490 14.54 41.58 -1.14
C GLU A 490 13.65 40.58 -1.88
N LEU A 491 12.55 41.05 -2.50
CA LEU A 491 11.67 40.21 -3.32
C LEU A 491 12.40 39.66 -4.54
N LYS A 492 13.16 40.49 -5.28
CA LYS A 492 14.01 40.03 -6.37
C LYS A 492 15.02 38.98 -5.90
N CYS A 493 15.60 39.10 -4.71
CA CYS A 493 16.50 38.07 -4.19
C CYS A 493 15.78 36.78 -3.75
N LEU A 494 14.53 36.90 -3.28
CA LEU A 494 13.69 35.77 -2.84
C LEU A 494 13.03 35.04 -4.01
N ASP A 495 12.86 35.71 -5.15
CA ASP A 495 12.27 35.18 -6.37
C ASP A 495 13.32 34.84 -7.44
N ALA A 496 14.55 35.38 -7.34
CA ALA A 496 15.63 35.04 -8.27
C ALA A 496 15.98 33.56 -8.18
N ASP A 497 15.92 32.89 -9.33
CA ASP A 497 16.54 31.60 -9.57
C ASP A 497 18.06 31.70 -9.31
N ASP A 498 18.75 30.58 -9.06
CA ASP A 498 20.16 30.52 -8.60
C ASP A 498 21.21 31.22 -9.50
N ALA A 499 20.79 31.81 -10.62
CA ALA A 499 21.58 32.77 -11.40
C ALA A 499 21.72 34.11 -10.64
N LYS A 500 22.81 34.83 -10.89
CA LYS A 500 23.03 36.16 -10.30
C LYS A 500 21.78 37.02 -10.53
N PRO A 501 21.16 37.61 -9.49
CA PRO A 501 19.97 38.44 -9.69
C PRO A 501 20.32 39.56 -10.64
N ASN A 502 19.63 39.60 -11.79
CA ASN A 502 19.81 40.64 -12.78
C ASN A 502 19.05 41.87 -12.31
N PHE A 503 19.78 42.88 -11.83
CA PHE A 503 19.15 44.11 -11.34
C PHE A 503 18.73 45.04 -12.47
N ASP A 504 19.10 44.72 -13.71
CA ASP A 504 18.86 45.51 -14.92
C ASP A 504 17.61 45.07 -15.71
N GLU A 505 16.75 44.21 -15.13
CA GLU A 505 15.42 43.92 -15.71
C GLU A 505 14.57 45.21 -15.79
N GLU A 506 14.29 45.66 -17.02
CA GLU A 506 13.29 46.69 -17.30
C GLU A 506 11.89 46.19 -16.89
N GLU A 507 11.06 47.08 -16.30
CA GLU A 507 9.66 46.77 -15.97
C GLU A 507 8.91 46.30 -17.23
N GLY A 508 8.66 44.98 -17.34
CA GLY A 508 7.89 44.41 -18.45
C GLY A 508 8.45 43.11 -19.06
N GLN A 509 9.66 42.69 -18.72
CA GLN A 509 10.17 41.37 -19.12
C GLN A 509 9.68 40.31 -18.11
N ASP A 510 8.88 39.35 -18.57
CA ASP A 510 8.43 38.20 -17.79
C ASP A 510 9.25 36.95 -18.12
N GLU A 511 9.10 35.91 -17.32
CA GLU A 511 9.79 34.61 -17.49
C GLU A 511 9.49 33.95 -18.85
N TYR A 512 8.39 34.35 -19.51
CA TYR A 512 8.07 33.93 -20.88
C TYR A 512 9.01 34.54 -21.92
N ASN A 513 9.50 35.76 -21.70
CA ASN A 513 10.45 36.43 -22.59
C ASN A 513 11.88 35.90 -22.44
N GLU A 514 12.23 35.36 -21.27
CA GLU A 514 13.54 34.77 -21.01
C GLU A 514 13.64 33.30 -21.45
N ALA A 515 12.50 32.63 -21.62
CA ALA A 515 12.48 31.27 -22.11
C ALA A 515 13.07 31.23 -23.54
N PRO A 516 14.06 30.35 -23.81
CA PRO A 516 14.66 30.28 -25.12
C PRO A 516 13.58 29.97 -26.15
N MET A 517 13.46 30.79 -27.20
CA MET A 517 12.55 30.54 -28.31
C MET A 517 13.22 29.56 -29.29
N PRO A 518 12.50 28.56 -29.83
CA PRO A 518 13.06 27.72 -30.89
C PRO A 518 13.33 28.59 -32.12
N VAL A 519 14.60 28.66 -32.52
CA VAL A 519 15.08 29.43 -33.69
C VAL A 519 14.70 28.73 -34.99
#